data_AF-A0A392VV06-F1
#
_entry.id   AF-A0A392VV06-F1
#
_cell.length_a   1.000
_cell.length_b   1.000
_cell.length_c   1.000
_cell.angle_alpha   90.00
_cell.angle_beta   90.00
_cell.angle_gamma   90.00
#
_symmetry.space_group_name_H-M   'P 1'
#
loop_
_entity.id
_entity.type
_entity.pdbx_description
1 polymer ?
#
loop_
_entity_poly.entity_id
_entity_poly.type
_entity_poly.pdbx_seq_one_letter_code
_entity_poly.pdbx_strand_id
1 'polypeptide(L)' 'WNCSQAGALVAGVLQGDLLMLGKALSSDKIVEPKRAPLIPGMDAVKKAAIEAGAFGCTISGAGPTAVAIT' A
#
# COMPACT_ATOMS: atom_id res chain seq x y z
N TRP A 1 5.23 1.40 14.79
CA TRP A 1 5.63 1.60 13.38
C TRP A 1 4.65 0.92 12.42
N ASN A 2 4.53 -0.42 12.35
CA ASN A 2 3.40 -1.02 11.58
C ASN A 2 2.05 -0.95 12.32
N CYS A 3 2.03 -1.06 13.65
CA CYS A 3 0.78 -0.91 14.41
C CYS A 3 0.16 0.49 14.29
N SER A 4 1.00 1.53 14.16
CA SER A 4 0.53 2.90 13.90
C SER A 4 -0.01 3.06 12.48
N GLN A 5 0.56 2.38 11.48
CA GLN A 5 -0.01 2.35 10.13
C GLN A 5 -1.33 1.59 10.08
N ALA A 6 -1.46 0.49 10.83
CA ALA A 6 -2.73 -0.21 10.97
C ALA A 6 -3.81 0.69 11.62
N GLY A 7 -3.45 1.44 12.67
CA GLY A 7 -4.33 2.45 13.25
C GLY A 7 -4.71 3.55 12.26
N ALA A 8 -3.75 4.04 11.47
CA ALA A 8 -4.00 5.03 10.43
C ALA A 8 -4.87 4.51 9.28
N LEU A 9 -4.75 3.23 8.94
CA LEU A 9 -5.57 2.54 7.95
C LEU A 9 -7.04 2.47 8.43
N VAL A 10 -7.26 2.04 9.68
CA VAL A 10 -8.60 2.01 10.28
C VAL A 10 -9.18 3.41 10.40
N ALA A 11 -8.40 4.39 10.83
CA ALA A 11 -8.83 5.78 10.92
C ALA A 11 -9.22 6.36 9.55
N GLY A 12 -8.42 6.11 8.50
CA GLY A 12 -8.71 6.53 7.13
C GLY A 12 -10.02 5.94 6.60
N VAL A 13 -10.31 4.67 6.89
CA VAL A 13 -11.60 4.05 6.54
C VAL A 13 -12.75 4.70 7.30
N LEU A 14 -12.62 4.88 8.63
CA LEU A 14 -13.70 5.45 9.46
C LEU A 14 -14.00 6.92 9.14
N GLN A 15 -12.98 7.68 8.74
CA GLN A 15 -13.10 9.10 8.41
C GLN A 15 -13.44 9.34 6.93
N GLY A 16 -13.43 8.29 6.09
CA GLY A 16 -13.55 8.43 4.65
C GLY A 16 -12.37 9.17 4.00
N ASP A 17 -11.22 9.23 4.66
CA ASP A 17 -10.02 9.89 4.17
C ASP A 17 -9.18 8.91 3.33
N LEU A 18 -9.45 8.90 2.03
CA LEU A 18 -8.76 8.05 1.05
C LEU A 18 -7.26 8.39 0.92
N LEU A 19 -6.87 9.65 1.16
CA LEU A 19 -5.47 10.09 1.12
C LEU A 19 -4.69 9.53 2.31
N MET A 20 -5.27 9.61 3.50
CA MET A 20 -4.70 9.02 4.70
C MET A 20 -4.64 7.50 4.57
N LEU A 21 -5.70 6.88 4.07
CA LEU A 21 -5.77 5.44 3.82
C LEU A 21 -4.66 4.99 2.87
N GLY A 22 -4.55 5.61 1.69
CA GLY A 22 -3.53 5.27 0.68
C GLY A 22 -2.09 5.45 1.18
N LYS A 23 -1.83 6.53 1.93
CA LYS A 23 -0.53 6.77 2.60
C LYS A 23 -0.22 5.70 3.64
N ALA A 24 -1.20 5.35 4.48
CA ALA A 24 -1.04 4.32 5.50
C ALA A 24 -0.68 2.97 4.86
N LEU A 25 -1.39 2.65 3.78
CA LEU A 25 -1.26 1.41 3.01
C LEU A 25 0.09 1.27 2.30
N SER A 26 0.65 2.38 1.79
CA SER A 26 1.94 2.40 1.06
C SER A 26 3.17 2.52 1.98
N SER A 27 2.96 2.54 3.30
CA SER A 27 4.02 2.82 4.29
C SER A 27 4.53 1.58 5.02
N ASP A 28 4.29 0.38 4.49
CA ASP A 28 4.94 -0.82 5.03
C ASP A 28 6.43 -0.78 4.71
N LYS A 29 7.24 -0.58 5.74
CA LYS A 29 8.71 -0.58 5.61
C LYS A 29 9.37 -1.75 6.33
N ILE A 30 8.60 -2.78 6.68
CA ILE A 30 9.12 -4.03 7.24
C ILE A 30 9.00 -5.17 6.22
N VAL A 31 7.78 -5.46 5.75
CA VAL A 31 7.55 -6.68 4.95
C VAL A 31 7.75 -6.41 3.46
N GLU A 32 7.20 -5.31 2.96
CA GLU A 32 7.28 -4.95 1.56
C GLU A 32 8.71 -4.77 1.00
N PRO A 33 9.67 -4.11 1.67
CA PRO A 33 11.04 -4.00 1.16
C PRO A 33 11.75 -5.35 1.00
N LYS A 34 11.35 -6.36 1.78
CA LYS A 34 11.90 -7.72 1.70
C LYS A 34 11.20 -8.56 0.64
N ARG A 35 9.92 -8.29 0.36
CA ARG A 35 9.09 -9.10 -0.55
C ARG A 35 8.99 -8.55 -1.97
N ALA A 36 9.01 -7.22 -2.16
CA ALA A 36 8.91 -6.61 -3.48
C ALA A 36 9.96 -7.14 -4.48
N PRO A 37 11.24 -7.37 -4.10
CA PRO A 37 12.23 -7.96 -5.02
C PRO A 37 11.92 -9.40 -5.44
N LEU A 38 11.09 -10.12 -4.68
CA LEU A 38 10.68 -11.50 -4.99
C LEU A 38 9.46 -11.57 -5.91
N ILE A 39 8.79 -10.45 -6.16
CA ILE A 39 7.61 -10.36 -7.00
C ILE A 39 8.00 -9.65 -8.30
N PRO A 40 8.15 -10.38 -9.43
CA PRO A 40 8.53 -9.78 -10.70
C PRO A 40 7.59 -8.65 -11.10
N GLY A 41 8.14 -7.46 -11.38
CA GLY A 41 7.37 -6.31 -11.84
C GLY A 41 6.60 -5.53 -10.77
N MET A 42 6.73 -5.86 -9.48
CA MET A 42 5.98 -5.18 -8.40
C MET A 42 6.22 -3.66 -8.37
N ASP A 43 7.46 -3.22 -8.58
CA ASP A 43 7.79 -1.80 -8.61
C ASP A 43 7.16 -1.07 -9.81
N ALA A 44 7.06 -1.77 -10.95
CA ALA A 44 6.41 -1.24 -12.15
C ALA A 44 4.89 -1.12 -11.94
N VAL A 45 4.26 -2.13 -11.32
CA VAL A 45 2.83 -2.11 -10.95
C VAL A 45 2.55 -0.95 -9.99
N LYS A 46 3.38 -0.77 -8.96
CA LYS A 46 3.25 0.36 -8.03
C LYS A 46 3.32 1.70 -8.73
N LYS A 47 4.31 1.90 -9.60
CA LYS A 47 4.43 3.15 -10.37
C LYS A 47 3.20 3.38 -11.24
N ALA A 48 2.79 2.37 -12.00
CA ALA A 48 1.62 2.46 -12.87
C ALA A 48 0.33 2.77 -12.08
N ALA A 49 0.16 2.19 -10.89
CA ALA A 49 -0.99 2.47 -10.04
C ALA A 49 -1.01 3.93 -9.57
N ILE A 50 0.13 4.47 -9.11
CA ILE A 50 0.23 5.87 -8.69
C ILE A 50 0.04 6.81 -9.89
N GLU A 51 0.63 6.50 -11.05
CA GLU A 51 0.44 7.28 -12.29
C GLU A 51 -1.01 7.27 -12.78
N ALA A 52 -1.74 6.18 -12.54
CA ALA A 52 -3.17 6.07 -12.82
C ALA A 52 -4.07 6.82 -11.81
N GLY A 53 -3.49 7.46 -10.78
CA GLY A 53 -4.22 8.25 -9.79
C GLY A 53 -4.51 7.54 -8.47
N ALA A 54 -3.91 6.38 -8.20
CA ALA A 54 -4.08 5.72 -6.91
C ALA A 54 -3.48 6.55 -5.77
N PHE A 55 -4.20 6.65 -4.66
CA PHE A 55 -3.73 7.24 -3.41
C PHE A 55 -2.69 6.37 -2.68
N GLY A 56 -2.65 5.08 -3.00
CA GLY A 56 -1.65 4.16 -2.48
C GLY A 56 -1.71 2.78 -3.13
N CYS A 57 -0.58 2.07 -3.12
CA CYS A 57 -0.48 0.71 -3.65
C CYS A 57 0.53 -0.11 -2.83
N THR A 58 0.17 -1.35 -2.49
CA THR A 58 1.05 -2.29 -1.76
C THR A 58 0.78 -3.75 -2.14
N ILE A 59 1.62 -4.64 -1.64
CA ILE A 59 1.44 -6.09 -1.73
C ILE A 59 0.30 -6.52 -0.79
N SER A 60 -0.68 -7.26 -1.32
CA SER A 60 -1.75 -7.85 -0.52
C SER A 60 -1.28 -9.15 0.14
N GLY A 61 -1.26 -9.17 1.47
CA GLY A 61 -0.92 -10.35 2.27
C GLY A 61 0.51 -10.83 2.03
N ALA A 62 0.66 -12.05 1.50
CA ALA A 62 1.95 -12.64 1.15
C ALA A 62 2.45 -12.27 -0.25
N GLY A 63 1.62 -11.65 -1.09
CA GLY A 63 1.86 -11.52 -2.52
C GLY A 63 1.51 -12.80 -3.30
N PRO A 64 1.61 -12.78 -4.64
CA PRO A 64 2.09 -11.67 -5.50
C PRO A 64 1.02 -10.61 -5.79
N THR A 65 -0.21 -10.80 -5.31
CA THR A 65 -1.32 -9.88 -5.54
C THR A 65 -0.98 -8.49 -5.02
N ALA A 66 -1.24 -7.46 -5.84
CA ALA A 66 -1.17 -6.06 -5.45
C ALA A 66 -2.58 -5.52 -5.16
N VAL A 67 -2.67 -4.55 -4.25
CA VAL A 67 -3.89 -3.79 -3.97
C VAL A 67 -3.59 -2.30 -4.12
N ALA A 68 -4.53 -1.56 -4.71
CA ALA A 68 -4.45 -0.12 -4.87
C ALA A 68 -5.76 0.55 -4.39
N ILE A 69 -5.63 1.71 -3.75
CA ILE A 69 -6.75 2.58 -3.35
C ILE A 69 -6.81 3.73 -4.34
N THR A 70 -7.98 4.00 -4.91
CA THR A 70 -8.25 5.07 -5.88
C THR A 70 -9.43 5.91 -5.45
#